data_AF-A0A948Y9D8-F1
#
_entry.id   AF-A0A948Y9D8-F1
#
_cell.length_a   1.000
_cell.length_b   1.000
_cell.length_c   1.000
_cell.angle_alpha   90.00
_cell.angle_beta   90.00
_cell.angle_gamma   90.00
#
_symmetry.space_group_name_H-M   'P 1'
#
loop_
_entity.id
_entity.type
_entity.pdbx_description
1 polymer ?
#
loop_
_entity_poly.entity_id
_entity_poly.type
_entity_poly.pdbx_seq_one_letter_code
_entity_poly.pdbx_strand_id
1 'polypeptide(L)'
;MLWYKKVLLKQKKEIVSSAIFTIIFALALLLWHFYLGKNFIWQKIEPISTPGFFERAVYSALVFITLGALLYWIKFYRFLHYLIVRKLGDWRLYRDTKNLIWGSLILIMYIWIVPFVVDLLNSSLSFIFNIYGIILYMLPPLGISLIIFIPFAFFIKKIQV
;
A
#
# COMPACT_ATOMS: atom_id res chain seq x y z
N MET A 1 40.04 -43.33 16.47
CA MET A 1 38.66 -42.77 16.49
C MET A 1 38.46 -41.97 15.22
N LEU A 2 37.41 -42.26 14.43
CA LEU A 2 37.13 -41.56 13.16
C LEU A 2 36.86 -40.06 13.41
N TRP A 3 37.36 -39.19 12.53
CA TRP A 3 37.33 -37.72 12.67
C TRP A 3 35.94 -37.15 12.98
N TYR A 4 34.88 -37.69 12.35
CA TYR A 4 33.50 -37.26 12.57
C TYR A 4 33.03 -37.44 14.03
N LYS A 5 33.50 -38.48 14.74
CA LYS A 5 33.17 -38.73 16.15
C LYS A 5 33.77 -37.66 17.08
N LYS A 6 34.98 -37.18 16.77
CA LYS A 6 35.64 -36.09 17.52
C LYS A 6 34.91 -34.76 17.32
N VAL A 7 34.48 -34.46 16.10
CA VAL A 7 33.74 -33.23 15.78
C VAL A 7 32.37 -33.24 16.47
N LEU A 8 31.63 -34.35 16.39
CA LEU A 8 30.34 -34.51 17.06
C LEU A 8 30.44 -34.36 18.58
N LEU A 9 31.48 -34.90 19.21
CA LEU A 9 31.71 -34.74 20.65
C LEU A 9 32.05 -33.29 21.01
N LYS A 10 32.82 -32.60 20.16
CA LYS A 10 33.21 -31.20 20.37
C LYS A 10 32.02 -30.23 20.24
N GLN A 11 31.09 -30.50 19.32
CA GLN A 11 29.90 -29.67 19.08
C GLN A 11 28.61 -30.21 19.73
N LYS A 12 28.70 -31.24 20.58
CA LYS A 12 27.54 -31.88 21.22
C LYS A 12 26.61 -30.88 21.90
N LYS A 13 27.17 -29.85 22.55
CA LYS A 13 26.39 -28.80 23.23
C LYS A 13 25.56 -27.94 22.27
N GLU A 14 26.14 -27.55 21.13
CA GLU A 14 25.43 -26.79 20.10
C GLU A 14 24.35 -27.65 19.43
N ILE A 15 24.67 -28.90 19.09
CA ILE A 15 23.72 -29.85 18.49
C ILE A 15 22.51 -30.05 19.41
N VAL A 16 22.75 -30.28 20.70
CA VAL A 16 21.68 -30.46 21.69
C VAL A 16 20.88 -29.16 21.89
N SER A 17 21.55 -28.01 21.96
CA SER A 17 20.88 -26.71 22.07
C SER A 17 19.97 -26.42 20.87
N SER A 18 20.46 -26.67 19.65
CA SER A 18 19.69 -26.52 18.42
C SER A 18 18.52 -27.49 18.35
N ALA A 19 18.70 -28.75 18.79
CA ALA A 19 17.63 -29.74 18.84
C ALA A 19 16.55 -29.37 19.87
N ILE A 20 16.94 -28.87 21.04
CA ILE A 20 16.00 -28.39 22.05
C ILE A 20 15.23 -27.17 21.52
N PHE A 21 15.92 -26.24 20.86
CA PHE A 21 15.29 -25.07 20.25
C PHE A 21 14.27 -25.46 19.18
N THR A 22 14.59 -26.38 18.28
CA THR A 22 13.65 -26.83 17.24
C THR A 22 12.43 -27.54 17.83
N ILE A 23 12.60 -28.34 18.89
CA ILE A 23 11.49 -28.98 19.60
C ILE A 23 10.58 -27.95 20.28
N ILE A 24 11.14 -26.97 20.99
CA ILE A 24 10.37 -25.91 21.65
C ILE A 24 9.65 -25.05 20.61
N PHE A 25 10.33 -24.72 19.50
CA PHE A 25 9.76 -23.95 18.41
C PHE A 25 8.60 -24.70 17.73
N ALA A 26 8.76 -26.00 17.46
CA ALA A 26 7.70 -26.85 16.93
C ALA A 26 6.51 -26.97 17.90
N LEU A 27 6.77 -27.09 19.20
CA LEU A 27 5.74 -27.13 20.23
C LEU A 27 4.97 -25.80 20.31
N ALA A 28 5.67 -24.67 20.23
CA ALA A 28 5.06 -23.34 20.21
C ALA A 28 4.17 -23.14 18.97
N LEU A 29 4.62 -23.60 17.80
CA LEU A 29 3.80 -23.58 16.57
C LEU A 29 2.56 -24.47 16.68
N LEU A 30 2.69 -25.67 17.26
CA LEU A 30 1.58 -26.59 17.47
C LEU A 30 0.55 -26.05 18.47
N LEU A 31 1.00 -25.55 19.62
CA LEU A 31 0.14 -24.94 20.63
C LEU A 31 -0.55 -23.68 20.10
N TRP A 32 0.13 -22.91 19.25
CA TRP A 32 -0.45 -21.75 18.61
C TRP A 32 -1.51 -22.12 17.57
N HIS A 33 -1.21 -23.09 16.70
CA HIS A 33 -2.18 -23.59 15.72
C HIS A 33 -3.43 -24.15 16.42
N PHE A 34 -3.24 -24.85 17.53
CA PHE A 34 -4.31 -25.36 18.39
C PHE A 34 -5.10 -24.24 19.11
N TYR A 35 -4.41 -23.23 19.66
CA TYR A 35 -5.06 -22.11 20.35
C TYR A 35 -5.85 -21.21 19.39
N LEU A 36 -5.33 -20.96 18.20
CA LEU A 36 -6.03 -20.13 17.24
C LEU A 36 -7.31 -20.81 16.76
N GLY A 37 -7.29 -22.11 16.44
CA GLY A 37 -8.47 -22.93 16.11
C GLY A 37 -9.43 -22.33 15.05
N LYS A 38 -9.04 -21.22 14.44
CA LYS A 38 -9.87 -20.28 13.67
C LYS A 38 -9.09 -19.99 12.42
N ASN A 39 -9.74 -20.21 11.29
CA ASN A 39 -9.21 -19.84 10.00
C ASN A 39 -8.99 -18.32 9.95
N PHE A 40 -7.93 -17.90 9.27
CA PHE A 40 -7.75 -16.49 8.96
C PHE A 40 -8.95 -15.98 8.15
N ILE A 41 -9.61 -14.93 8.64
CA ILE A 41 -10.74 -14.29 7.96
C ILE A 41 -10.24 -12.97 7.40
N TRP A 42 -10.43 -12.78 6.09
CA TRP A 42 -10.08 -11.54 5.43
C TRP A 42 -10.93 -10.39 5.96
N GLN A 43 -10.29 -9.32 6.43
CA GLN A 43 -10.96 -8.15 7.00
C GLN A 43 -10.95 -6.99 6.02
N LYS A 44 -12.14 -6.49 5.67
CA LYS A 44 -12.25 -5.24 4.93
C LYS A 44 -12.04 -4.07 5.90
N ILE A 45 -11.02 -3.27 5.64
CA ILE A 45 -10.74 -2.04 6.40
C ILE A 45 -10.84 -0.83 5.47
N GLU A 46 -11.39 0.26 5.97
CA GLU A 46 -11.54 1.53 5.22
C GLU A 46 -10.90 2.67 6.04
N PRO A 47 -9.57 2.72 6.10
CA PRO A 47 -8.85 3.71 6.91
C PRO A 47 -8.99 5.14 6.39
N ILE A 48 -9.23 5.32 5.09
CA ILE A 48 -9.42 6.62 4.46
C ILE A 48 -10.92 6.87 4.34
N SER A 49 -11.42 7.88 5.04
CA SER A 49 -12.82 8.26 4.93
C SER A 49 -13.14 8.78 3.53
N THR A 50 -14.37 8.50 3.08
CA THR A 50 -14.84 9.05 1.80
C THR A 50 -14.84 10.58 1.88
N PRO A 51 -14.22 11.28 0.92
CA PRO A 51 -14.12 12.73 0.97
C PRO A 51 -15.50 13.36 0.85
N GLY A 52 -15.74 14.41 1.64
CA GLY A 52 -16.95 15.21 1.58
C GLY A 52 -17.02 16.10 0.35
N PHE A 53 -18.06 16.95 0.29
CA PHE A 53 -18.31 17.80 -0.87
C PHE A 53 -17.15 18.77 -1.14
N PHE A 54 -16.63 19.41 -0.09
CA PHE A 54 -15.58 20.42 -0.19
C PHE A 54 -14.22 19.81 -0.51
N GLU A 55 -13.89 18.67 0.09
CA GLU A 55 -12.64 17.96 -0.16
C GLU A 55 -12.58 17.48 -1.61
N ARG A 56 -13.69 16.93 -2.13
CA ARG A 56 -13.79 16.57 -3.54
C ARG A 56 -13.61 17.76 -4.47
N ALA A 57 -14.12 18.94 -4.10
CA ALA A 57 -13.94 20.15 -4.89
C ALA A 57 -12.46 20.57 -4.92
N VAL A 58 -11.76 20.51 -3.78
CA VAL A 58 -10.32 20.78 -3.71
C VAL A 58 -9.53 19.76 -4.53
N TYR A 59 -9.83 18.47 -4.39
CA TYR A 59 -9.14 17.41 -5.15
C TYR A 59 -9.44 17.47 -6.65
N SER A 60 -10.58 18.02 -7.07
CA SER A 60 -10.88 18.23 -8.49
C SER A 60 -9.89 19.18 -9.17
N ALA A 61 -9.22 20.07 -8.42
CA ALA A 61 -8.15 20.90 -8.94
C ALA A 61 -6.92 20.09 -9.39
N LEU A 62 -6.76 18.83 -8.96
CA LEU A 62 -5.71 17.93 -9.46
C LEU A 62 -5.81 17.69 -10.97
N VAL A 63 -6.95 17.99 -11.60
CA VAL A 63 -7.09 17.97 -13.07
C VAL A 63 -6.01 18.80 -13.74
N PHE A 64 -5.63 19.95 -13.19
CA PHE A 64 -4.63 20.83 -13.81
C PHE A 64 -3.26 20.16 -13.93
N ILE A 65 -2.91 19.26 -13.02
CA ILE A 65 -1.62 18.55 -13.01
C ILE A 65 -1.69 17.11 -13.54
N THR A 66 -2.89 16.57 -13.74
CA THR A 66 -3.12 15.19 -14.22
C THR A 66 -3.66 15.19 -15.65
N LEU A 67 -4.95 14.94 -15.85
CA LEU A 67 -5.58 14.81 -17.17
C LEU A 67 -5.47 16.10 -17.99
N GLY A 68 -5.62 17.26 -17.34
CA GLY A 68 -5.43 18.55 -17.98
C GLY A 68 -4.00 18.77 -18.47
N ALA A 69 -3.00 18.38 -17.65
CA ALA A 69 -1.59 18.41 -18.06
C ALA A 69 -1.31 17.45 -19.22
N LEU A 70 -1.91 16.24 -19.19
CA LEU A 70 -1.81 15.27 -20.28
C LEU A 70 -2.32 15.85 -21.60
N LEU A 71 -3.47 16.54 -21.59
CA LEU A 71 -4.00 17.21 -22.78
C LEU A 71 -3.07 18.29 -23.33
N TYR A 72 -2.37 19.02 -22.46
CA TYR A 72 -1.33 19.96 -22.89
C TYR A 72 -0.13 19.24 -23.48
N TRP A 73 0.32 18.16 -22.86
CA TRP A 73 1.47 17.38 -23.29
C TRP A 73 1.29 16.80 -24.70
N ILE A 74 0.11 16.25 -24.99
CA ILE A 74 -0.24 15.75 -26.33
C ILE A 74 -0.59 16.86 -27.33
N LYS A 75 -0.43 18.14 -26.95
CA LYS A 75 -0.72 19.33 -27.78
C LYS A 75 -2.18 19.40 -28.27
N PHE A 76 -3.12 18.81 -27.53
CA PHE A 76 -4.53 18.75 -27.91
C PHE A 76 -5.13 20.15 -28.12
N TYR A 77 -4.84 21.10 -27.21
CA TYR A 77 -5.34 22.48 -27.35
C TYR A 77 -4.77 23.21 -28.57
N ARG A 78 -3.54 22.88 -28.99
CA ARG A 78 -2.96 23.43 -30.22
C ARG A 78 -3.68 22.89 -31.46
N PHE A 79 -4.00 21.60 -31.45
CA PHE A 79 -4.80 20.98 -32.50
C PHE A 79 -6.22 21.59 -32.57
N LEU A 80 -6.88 21.74 -31.42
CA LEU A 80 -8.19 22.36 -31.30
C LEU A 80 -8.19 23.80 -31.84
N HIS A 81 -7.17 24.59 -31.46
CA HIS A 81 -6.98 25.95 -31.96
C HIS A 81 -6.79 25.98 -33.49
N TYR A 82 -5.99 25.08 -34.05
CA TYR A 82 -5.79 25.00 -35.49
C TYR A 82 -7.10 24.71 -36.24
N LEU A 83 -7.90 23.75 -35.75
CA LEU A 83 -9.18 23.43 -36.40
C LEU A 83 -10.17 24.59 -36.29
N ILE A 84 -10.35 25.15 -35.10
CA ILE A 84 -11.43 26.10 -34.87
C ILE A 84 -11.02 27.50 -35.33
N VAL A 85 -9.89 28.02 -34.84
CA VAL A 85 -9.50 29.41 -35.10
C VAL A 85 -8.95 29.56 -36.51
N ARG A 86 -8.15 28.60 -36.99
CA ARG A 86 -7.48 28.74 -38.30
C ARG A 86 -8.34 28.29 -39.48
N LYS A 87 -9.22 27.29 -39.32
CA LYS A 87 -10.14 26.87 -40.41
C LYS A 87 -11.49 27.57 -40.37
N LEU A 88 -12.09 27.73 -39.18
CA LEU A 88 -13.42 28.33 -39.04
C LEU A 88 -13.38 29.83 -38.75
N GLY A 89 -12.23 30.38 -38.32
CA GLY A 89 -12.08 31.80 -38.00
C GLY A 89 -12.74 32.22 -36.69
N ASP A 90 -13.28 31.29 -35.90
CA ASP A 90 -14.10 31.61 -34.73
C ASP A 90 -13.33 31.44 -33.41
N TRP A 91 -12.81 32.55 -32.90
CA TRP A 91 -12.12 32.57 -31.61
C TRP A 91 -13.04 32.28 -30.42
N ARG A 92 -14.31 32.68 -30.50
CA ARG A 92 -15.28 32.52 -29.40
C ARG A 92 -15.61 31.04 -29.24
N LEU A 93 -15.86 30.34 -30.34
CA LEU A 93 -16.11 28.90 -30.34
C LEU A 93 -14.93 28.11 -29.77
N TYR A 94 -13.68 28.51 -30.06
CA TYR A 94 -12.50 27.89 -29.46
C TYR A 94 -12.45 28.07 -27.94
N ARG A 95 -12.71 29.29 -27.45
CA ARG A 95 -12.73 29.60 -26.02
C ARG A 95 -13.81 28.81 -25.29
N ASP A 96 -15.02 28.78 -25.84
CA ASP A 96 -16.16 28.10 -25.22
C ASP A 96 -15.95 26.59 -25.18
N THR A 97 -15.42 26.02 -26.28
CA THR A 97 -15.06 24.59 -26.34
C THR A 97 -13.96 24.26 -25.33
N LYS A 98 -12.92 25.10 -25.24
CA LYS A 98 -11.84 24.91 -24.26
C LYS A 98 -12.39 24.93 -22.84
N ASN A 99 -13.26 25.89 -22.50
CA ASN A 99 -13.88 25.99 -21.18
C ASN A 99 -14.75 24.78 -20.85
N LEU A 100 -15.54 24.29 -21.83
CA LEU A 100 -16.36 23.10 -21.68
C LEU A 100 -15.52 21.86 -21.38
N ILE A 101 -14.39 21.70 -22.08
CA ILE A 101 -13.46 20.59 -21.84
C ILE A 101 -12.88 20.66 -20.43
N TRP A 102 -12.41 21.83 -19.99
CA TRP A 102 -11.92 22.02 -18.62
C TRP A 102 -13.00 21.72 -17.56
N GLY A 103 -14.19 22.28 -17.72
CA GLY A 103 -15.31 22.03 -16.81
C GLY A 103 -15.68 20.55 -16.74
N SER A 104 -15.69 19.87 -17.89
CA SER A 104 -15.96 18.42 -17.97
C SER A 104 -14.90 17.60 -17.26
N LEU A 105 -13.62 17.94 -17.42
CA LEU A 105 -12.53 17.23 -16.72
C LEU A 105 -12.60 17.42 -15.21
N ILE A 106 -12.88 18.64 -14.74
CA ILE A 106 -13.09 18.93 -13.32
C ILE A 106 -14.26 18.10 -12.79
N LEU A 107 -15.36 18.04 -13.52
CA LEU A 107 -16.54 17.26 -13.12
C LEU A 107 -16.24 15.76 -13.08
N ILE A 108 -15.54 15.23 -14.08
CA ILE A 108 -15.12 13.82 -14.12
C ILE A 108 -14.20 13.51 -12.92
N MET A 109 -13.25 14.40 -12.62
CA MET A 109 -12.38 14.24 -11.47
C MET A 109 -13.16 14.22 -10.16
N TYR A 110 -14.10 15.15 -10.02
CA TYR A 110 -14.93 15.29 -8.83
C TYR A 110 -15.82 14.07 -8.57
N ILE A 111 -16.57 13.62 -9.59
CA ILE A 111 -17.59 12.57 -9.44
C ILE A 111 -16.97 11.18 -9.44
N TRP A 112 -16.00 10.93 -10.33
CA TRP A 112 -15.55 9.57 -10.62
C TRP A 112 -14.15 9.30 -10.08
N ILE A 113 -13.18 10.16 -10.42
CA ILE A 113 -11.77 9.84 -10.15
C ILE A 113 -11.46 9.93 -8.66
N VAL A 114 -11.90 11.00 -7.99
CA VAL A 114 -11.59 11.19 -6.56
C VAL A 114 -12.16 10.05 -5.70
N PRO A 115 -13.44 9.66 -5.82
CA PRO A 115 -13.95 8.50 -5.08
C PRO A 115 -13.22 7.21 -5.44
N PHE A 116 -13.00 6.97 -6.75
CA PHE A 116 -12.31 5.77 -7.22
C PHE A 116 -10.89 5.64 -6.63
N VAL A 117 -10.13 6.73 -6.57
CA VAL A 117 -8.78 6.73 -6.00
C VAL A 117 -8.83 6.38 -4.51
N VAL A 118 -9.79 6.92 -3.76
CA VAL A 118 -9.95 6.64 -2.33
C VAL A 118 -10.33 5.17 -2.11
N ASP A 119 -11.26 4.64 -2.90
CA ASP A 119 -11.66 3.23 -2.83
C ASP A 119 -10.51 2.29 -3.20
N LEU A 120 -9.71 2.65 -4.22
CA LEU A 120 -8.53 1.91 -4.63
C LEU A 120 -7.47 1.91 -3.52
N LEU A 121 -7.24 3.05 -2.87
CA LEU A 121 -6.29 3.16 -1.75
C LEU A 121 -6.77 2.34 -0.55
N ASN A 122 -8.05 2.43 -0.19
CA ASN A 122 -8.63 1.62 0.89
C ASN A 122 -8.52 0.12 0.60
N SER A 123 -8.84 -0.29 -0.63
CA SER A 123 -8.71 -1.68 -1.06
C SER A 123 -7.26 -2.15 -1.01
N SER A 124 -6.32 -1.32 -1.44
CA SER A 124 -4.87 -1.62 -1.39
C SER A 124 -4.37 -1.74 0.05
N LEU A 125 -4.79 -0.83 0.93
CA LEU A 125 -4.44 -0.88 2.35
C LEU A 125 -5.05 -2.10 3.03
N SER A 126 -6.31 -2.42 2.73
CA SER A 126 -6.95 -3.64 3.21
C SER A 126 -6.20 -4.88 2.73
N PHE A 127 -5.76 -4.91 1.46
CA PHE A 127 -4.96 -6.00 0.96
C PHE A 127 -3.63 -6.15 1.71
N ILE A 128 -2.85 -5.08 1.86
CA ILE A 128 -1.57 -5.10 2.58
C ILE A 128 -1.78 -5.53 4.04
N PHE A 129 -2.80 -5.00 4.70
CA PHE A 129 -3.13 -5.35 6.08
C PHE A 129 -3.46 -6.84 6.23
N ASN A 130 -4.23 -7.41 5.31
CA ASN A 130 -4.54 -8.83 5.35
C ASN A 130 -3.33 -9.70 5.03
N ILE A 131 -2.49 -9.32 4.07
CA ILE A 131 -1.24 -10.03 3.80
C ILE A 131 -0.34 -10.03 5.05
N TYR A 132 -0.20 -8.88 5.69
CA TYR A 132 0.52 -8.78 6.96
C TYR A 132 -0.10 -9.67 8.03
N GLY A 133 -1.42 -9.65 8.19
CA GLY A 133 -2.16 -10.52 9.11
C GLY A 133 -1.98 -12.01 8.82
N ILE A 134 -1.93 -12.41 7.55
CA ILE A 134 -1.66 -13.80 7.13
C ILE A 134 -0.23 -14.21 7.50
N ILE A 135 0.76 -13.35 7.25
CA ILE A 135 2.15 -13.62 7.62
C ILE A 135 2.27 -13.82 9.13
N LEU A 136 1.63 -12.96 9.93
CA LEU A 136 1.59 -13.09 11.38
C LEU A 136 0.85 -14.36 11.84
N TYR A 137 -0.24 -14.73 11.14
CA TYR A 137 -1.00 -15.95 11.40
C TYR A 137 -0.17 -17.22 11.12
N MET A 138 0.57 -17.25 10.00
CA MET A 138 1.40 -18.40 9.59
C MET A 138 2.71 -18.50 10.38
N LEU A 139 3.31 -17.37 10.77
CA LEU A 139 4.61 -17.30 11.45
C LEU A 139 4.55 -16.39 12.71
N PRO A 140 3.91 -16.87 13.78
CA PRO A 140 3.71 -16.09 15.02
C PRO A 140 5.01 -15.64 15.70
N PRO A 141 6.09 -16.45 15.72
CA PRO A 141 7.38 -16.03 16.25
C PRO A 141 7.95 -14.79 15.54
N LEU A 142 7.70 -14.63 14.22
CA LEU A 142 8.08 -13.41 13.50
C LEU A 142 7.26 -12.21 13.99
N GLY A 143 5.95 -12.39 14.22
CA GLY A 143 5.10 -11.36 14.80
C GLY A 143 5.54 -10.89 16.18
N ILE A 144 5.74 -11.85 17.09
CA ILE A 144 6.24 -11.57 18.45
C ILE A 144 7.61 -10.90 18.39
N SER A 145 8.50 -11.37 17.52
CA SER A 145 9.82 -10.75 17.33
C SER A 145 9.73 -9.31 16.82
N LEU A 146 8.86 -9.01 15.84
CA LEU A 146 8.65 -7.66 15.31
C LEU A 146 8.09 -6.71 16.38
N ILE A 147 7.11 -7.16 17.16
CA ILE A 147 6.51 -6.40 18.26
C ILE A 147 7.54 -6.10 19.35
N ILE A 148 8.48 -7.01 19.62
CA ILE A 148 9.56 -6.79 20.60
C ILE A 148 10.67 -5.91 20.00
N PHE A 149 11.02 -6.08 18.73
CA PHE A 149 12.13 -5.36 18.08
C PHE A 149 11.82 -3.89 17.86
N ILE A 150 10.59 -3.50 17.52
CA ILE A 150 10.23 -2.11 17.22
C ILE A 150 10.41 -1.19 18.44
N PRO A 151 9.87 -1.51 19.63
CA PRO A 151 10.15 -0.75 20.85
C PRO A 151 11.63 -0.85 21.24
N PHE A 152 12.23 -2.04 21.19
CA PHE A 152 13.63 -2.23 21.61
C PHE A 152 14.61 -1.40 20.78
N ALA A 153 14.44 -1.36 19.46
CA ALA A 153 15.22 -0.52 18.55
C ALA A 153 15.00 0.98 18.81
N PHE A 154 13.76 1.38 19.13
CA PHE A 154 13.44 2.76 19.47
C PHE A 154 14.06 3.20 20.81
N PHE A 155 14.08 2.31 21.81
CA PHE A 155 14.69 2.57 23.13
C PHE A 155 16.21 2.57 23.08
N ILE A 156 16.86 1.65 22.35
CA ILE A 156 18.32 1.65 22.16
C ILE A 156 18.78 2.96 21.51
N LYS A 157 18.05 3.44 20.50
CA LYS A 157 18.40 4.69 19.81
C LYS A 157 18.30 5.92 20.71
N LYS A 158 17.48 5.87 21.77
CA LYS A 158 17.34 6.92 22.78
C LYS A 158 18.39 6.87 23.89
N ILE A 159 19.03 5.73 24.10
CA ILE A 159 20.07 5.53 25.13
C ILE A 159 21.47 5.89 24.60
N GLN A 160 21.63 5.99 23.28
CA GLN A 160 22.89 6.38 22.61
C GLN A 160 22.99 7.89 22.28
N VAL A 161 22.08 8.72 22.81
CA VAL A 161 22.16 10.20 22.80
C VAL A 161 22.31 10.68 24.23
#